data_AF-Q8R218-F1
#
_entry.id   AF-Q8R218-F1
#
_cell.length_a   1.000
_cell.length_b   1.000
_cell.length_c   1.000
_cell.angle_alpha   90.00
_cell.angle_beta   90.00
_cell.angle_gamma   90.00
#
_symmetry.space_group_name_H-M   'P 1'
#
loop_
_entity.id
_entity.type
_entity.pdbx_description
1 polymer ?
#
loop_
_entity_poly.entity_id
_entity_poly.type
_entity_poly.pdbx_seq_one_letter_code
_entity_poly.pdbx_strand_id
1 'polypeptide(L)'
;MWNYLSLLPVILFLWAIAGIWIVFAIAVVNGSVDLNEGFPFISICGSYAPQSCIFGQVLNIGAALTVWICIVRHHQLRDWGVKTWQNQLILWSGILCALGTSIVGNFQDKNQKPTHLAGAFLAFILGNLYFWLQFFLSWWVKGLPQPGPHWIKSLRLSLCSLSTILIVAMIVLHALHMRSASAICEWVVAMLLFMLFGFFAVDFSILRGCTLHLHPRLDSSLPQAPSGSPNIQMAQVL
;
A
#
# COMPACT_ATOMS: atom_id res chain seq x y z
N MET A 1 8.82 1.00 22.89
CA MET A 1 9.43 2.07 22.09
C MET A 1 9.02 1.82 20.66
N TRP A 2 8.36 2.77 19.99
CA TRP A 2 7.95 2.59 18.59
C TRP A 2 9.21 2.54 17.71
N ASN A 3 9.39 1.45 16.97
CA ASN A 3 10.54 1.31 16.07
C ASN A 3 10.30 2.13 14.79
N TYR A 4 11.37 2.58 14.13
CA TYR A 4 11.30 3.45 12.94
C TYR A 4 10.39 2.90 11.83
N LEU A 5 10.29 1.57 11.68
CA LEU A 5 9.40 0.93 10.69
C LEU A 5 7.91 1.18 10.99
N SER A 6 7.52 1.26 12.27
CA SER A 6 6.13 1.55 12.67
C SER A 6 5.73 2.99 12.39
N LEU A 7 6.68 3.90 12.18
CA LEU A 7 6.40 5.27 11.76
C LEU A 7 6.01 5.37 10.29
N LEU A 8 6.47 4.45 9.43
CA LEU A 8 6.18 4.51 7.98
C LEU A 8 4.67 4.54 7.69
N PRO A 9 3.83 3.66 8.26
CA PRO A 9 2.39 3.70 8.04
C PRO A 9 1.71 4.92 8.68
N VAL A 10 2.23 5.39 9.82
CA VAL A 10 1.72 6.62 10.47
C VAL A 10 1.99 7.84 9.60
N ILE A 11 3.21 7.96 9.07
CA ILE A 11 3.61 9.04 8.16
C ILE A 11 2.73 9.00 6.91
N LEU A 12 2.57 7.82 6.28
CA LEU A 12 1.68 7.68 5.12
C LEU A 12 0.26 8.14 5.44
N PHE A 13 -0.32 7.67 6.54
CA PHE A 13 -1.68 7.98 6.95
C PHE A 13 -1.88 9.50 7.14
N LEU A 14 -1.02 10.13 7.96
CA LEU A 14 -1.13 11.56 8.24
C LEU A 14 -0.83 12.41 7.01
N TRP A 15 0.19 12.05 6.24
CA TRP A 15 0.59 12.73 5.01
C TRP A 15 -0.51 12.71 3.96
N ALA A 16 -1.08 11.55 3.68
CA ALA A 16 -2.11 11.39 2.66
C ALA A 16 -3.40 12.14 3.03
N ILE A 17 -3.84 12.02 4.29
CA ILE A 17 -5.04 12.73 4.77
C ILE A 17 -4.82 14.24 4.72
N ALA A 18 -3.76 14.75 5.37
CA ALA A 18 -3.50 16.18 5.41
C ALA A 18 -3.30 16.75 4.00
N GLY A 19 -2.53 16.05 3.16
CA GLY A 19 -2.24 16.46 1.79
C GLY A 19 -3.49 16.59 0.93
N ILE A 20 -4.41 15.60 0.96
CA ILE A 20 -5.65 15.66 0.17
C ILE A 20 -6.58 16.78 0.67
N TRP A 21 -6.72 16.96 1.98
CA TRP A 21 -7.54 18.06 2.53
C TRP A 21 -6.95 19.44 2.24
N ILE A 22 -5.62 19.58 2.22
CA ILE A 22 -4.95 20.82 1.80
C ILE A 22 -5.23 21.10 0.32
N VAL A 23 -5.12 20.10 -0.56
CA VAL A 23 -5.45 20.24 -2.00
C VAL A 23 -6.90 20.69 -2.18
N PHE A 24 -7.85 20.09 -1.44
CA PHE A 24 -9.24 20.53 -1.45
C PHE A 24 -9.42 21.97 -0.98
N ALA A 25 -8.81 22.36 0.14
CA ALA A 25 -8.90 23.72 0.66
C ALA A 25 -8.38 24.74 -0.37
N ILE A 26 -7.24 24.46 -1.02
CA ILE A 26 -6.69 25.30 -2.09
C ILE A 26 -7.64 25.34 -3.29
N ALA A 27 -8.22 24.20 -3.68
CA ALA A 27 -9.14 24.14 -4.82
C ALA A 27 -10.40 25.01 -4.62
N VAL A 28 -10.92 25.05 -3.39
CA VAL A 28 -12.05 25.92 -2.99
C VAL A 28 -11.62 27.38 -2.97
N VAL A 29 -10.49 27.71 -2.33
CA VAL A 29 -9.99 29.10 -2.25
C VAL A 29 -9.70 29.68 -3.64
N ASN A 30 -9.16 28.86 -4.55
CA ASN A 30 -8.87 29.27 -5.92
C ASN A 30 -10.10 29.29 -6.84
N GLY A 31 -11.29 28.91 -6.36
CA GLY A 31 -12.52 28.86 -7.17
C GLY A 31 -12.52 27.79 -8.27
N SER A 32 -11.57 26.85 -8.25
CA SER A 32 -11.56 25.71 -9.19
C SER A 32 -12.60 24.64 -8.85
N VAL A 33 -13.14 24.72 -7.63
CA VAL A 33 -14.26 23.95 -7.11
C VAL A 33 -15.22 24.95 -6.48
N ASP A 34 -16.48 24.93 -6.93
CA ASP A 34 -17.58 25.64 -6.28
C ASP A 34 -18.41 24.65 -5.46
N LEU A 35 -18.50 24.88 -4.14
CA LEU A 35 -19.29 24.06 -3.23
C LEU A 35 -20.80 24.28 -3.40
N ASN A 36 -21.22 25.37 -4.05
CA ASN A 36 -22.62 25.58 -4.42
C ASN A 36 -23.08 24.61 -5.52
N GLU A 37 -22.15 24.11 -6.35
CA GLU A 37 -22.43 23.05 -7.33
C GLU A 37 -22.38 21.64 -6.74
N GLY A 38 -22.13 21.53 -5.43
CA GLY A 38 -22.09 20.29 -4.68
C GLY A 38 -20.68 19.78 -4.37
N PHE A 39 -20.61 18.66 -3.67
CA PHE A 39 -19.35 18.10 -3.18
C PHE A 39 -18.48 17.57 -4.34
N PRO A 40 -17.20 17.98 -4.44
CA PRO A 40 -16.31 17.62 -5.55
C PRO A 40 -15.63 16.25 -5.33
N PHE A 41 -15.30 15.57 -6.43
CA PHE A 41 -14.34 14.46 -6.40
C PHE A 41 -12.94 14.97 -6.00
N ILE A 42 -12.15 14.13 -5.34
CA ILE A 42 -10.75 14.41 -4.98
C ILE A 42 -9.96 14.78 -6.23
N SER A 43 -10.15 14.02 -7.32
CA SER A 43 -9.45 14.22 -8.59
C SER A 43 -9.71 15.59 -9.22
N ILE A 44 -10.91 16.14 -9.06
CA ILE A 44 -11.26 17.48 -9.54
C ILE A 44 -10.52 18.55 -8.72
N CYS A 45 -10.41 18.35 -7.40
CA CYS A 45 -9.65 19.26 -6.54
C CYS A 45 -8.19 19.34 -6.97
N GLY A 46 -7.59 18.21 -7.38
CA GLY A 46 -6.21 18.12 -7.87
C GLY A 46 -6.01 18.39 -9.37
N SER A 47 -6.99 18.96 -10.09
CA SER A 47 -6.91 19.04 -11.56
C SER A 47 -6.28 20.30 -12.15
N TYR A 48 -6.22 21.41 -11.41
CA TYR A 48 -5.71 22.70 -11.92
C TYR A 48 -4.46 23.15 -11.16
N ALA A 49 -3.57 23.90 -11.81
CA ALA A 49 -2.40 24.47 -11.14
C ALA A 49 -2.83 25.64 -10.21
N PRO A 50 -2.14 25.85 -9.07
CA PRO A 50 -0.99 25.10 -8.56
C PRO A 50 -1.33 23.79 -7.82
N GLN A 51 -2.61 23.56 -7.48
CA GLN A 51 -3.02 22.43 -6.64
C GLN A 51 -2.81 21.05 -7.28
N SER A 52 -2.76 20.95 -8.60
CA SER A 52 -2.38 19.72 -9.32
C SER A 52 -0.94 19.30 -9.06
N CYS A 53 0.00 20.25 -8.97
CA CYS A 53 1.39 19.97 -8.62
C CYS A 53 1.50 19.45 -7.19
N ILE A 54 0.76 20.07 -6.26
CA ILE A 54 0.71 19.66 -4.84
C ILE A 54 0.08 18.26 -4.73
N PHE A 55 -1.02 18.02 -5.44
CA PHE A 55 -1.70 16.72 -5.48
C PHE A 55 -0.77 15.62 -6.01
N GLY A 56 -0.06 15.88 -7.11
CA GLY A 56 0.95 14.97 -7.64
C GLY A 56 2.06 14.67 -6.62
N GLN A 57 2.59 15.70 -5.95
CA GLN A 57 3.62 15.51 -4.92
C GLN A 57 3.11 14.68 -3.73
N VAL A 58 1.91 14.98 -3.23
CA VAL A 58 1.28 14.25 -2.13
C VAL A 58 1.11 12.78 -2.48
N LEU A 59 0.54 12.48 -3.65
CA LEU A 59 0.28 11.11 -4.08
C LEU A 59 1.55 10.34 -4.44
N ASN A 60 2.56 10.97 -5.03
CA ASN A 60 3.84 10.31 -5.33
C ASN A 60 4.61 9.93 -4.05
N ILE A 61 4.64 10.82 -3.03
CA ILE A 61 5.21 10.47 -1.72
C ILE A 61 4.39 9.34 -1.08
N GLY A 62 3.06 9.41 -1.14
CA GLY A 62 2.18 8.36 -0.65
C GLY A 62 2.41 7.01 -1.34
N ALA A 63 2.61 7.01 -2.66
CA ALA A 63 2.92 5.83 -3.45
C ALA A 63 4.27 5.22 -3.03
N ALA A 64 5.32 6.04 -2.88
CA ALA A 64 6.63 5.59 -2.43
C ALA A 64 6.58 4.96 -1.02
N LEU A 65 5.87 5.59 -0.08
CA LEU A 65 5.65 5.04 1.26
C LEU A 65 4.85 3.74 1.22
N THR A 66 3.83 3.66 0.35
CA THR A 66 3.03 2.45 0.15
C THR A 66 3.89 1.28 -0.35
N VAL A 67 4.76 1.52 -1.35
CA VAL A 67 5.72 0.51 -1.83
C VAL A 67 6.61 0.02 -0.68
N TRP A 68 7.16 0.94 0.11
CA TRP A 68 8.01 0.58 1.25
C TRP A 68 7.25 -0.30 2.25
N ILE A 69 6.04 0.11 2.65
CA ILE A 69 5.19 -0.65 3.57
C ILE A 69 4.89 -2.04 3.01
N CYS A 70 4.59 -2.16 1.72
CA CYS A 70 4.31 -3.44 1.08
C CYS A 70 5.54 -4.36 1.08
N ILE A 71 6.74 -3.83 0.86
CA ILE A 71 8.00 -4.59 0.91
C ILE A 71 8.29 -5.06 2.35
N VAL A 72 8.17 -4.18 3.35
CA VAL A 72 8.36 -4.55 4.76
C VAL A 72 7.35 -5.62 5.17
N ARG A 73 6.09 -5.47 4.77
CA ARG A 73 5.05 -6.47 5.02
C ARG A 73 5.36 -7.80 4.32
N HIS A 74 5.86 -7.76 3.08
CA HIS A 74 6.29 -8.96 2.36
C HIS A 74 7.38 -9.72 3.12
N HIS A 75 8.41 -9.03 3.62
CA HIS A 75 9.45 -9.65 4.43
C HIS A 75 8.90 -10.22 5.75
N GLN A 76 8.04 -9.47 6.44
CA GLN A 76 7.37 -9.94 7.66
C GLN A 76 6.60 -11.24 7.42
N LEU A 77 5.80 -11.32 6.34
CA LEU A 77 5.05 -12.52 5.98
C LEU A 77 5.97 -13.68 5.60
N ARG A 78 7.08 -13.43 4.91
CA ARG A 78 8.07 -14.44 4.56
C ARG A 78 8.70 -15.05 5.82
N ASP A 79 9.06 -14.21 6.78
CA ASP A 79 9.69 -14.64 8.03
C ASP A 79 8.71 -15.42 8.93
N TRP A 80 7.40 -15.22 8.74
CA TRP A 80 6.34 -16.05 9.34
C TRP A 80 6.05 -17.36 8.58
N GLY A 81 6.81 -17.67 7.53
CA GLY A 81 6.66 -18.91 6.77
C GLY A 81 5.48 -18.93 5.77
N VAL A 82 4.97 -17.76 5.37
CA VAL A 82 3.93 -17.67 4.33
C VAL A 82 4.48 -18.18 3.00
N LYS A 83 3.67 -18.95 2.26
CA LYS A 83 4.06 -19.51 0.95
C LYS A 83 4.43 -18.39 -0.01
N THR A 84 5.53 -18.59 -0.76
CA THR A 84 6.09 -17.58 -1.67
C THR A 84 5.05 -17.01 -2.64
N TRP A 85 4.24 -17.86 -3.29
CA TRP A 85 3.24 -17.39 -4.27
C TRP A 85 2.15 -16.51 -3.64
N GLN A 86 1.70 -16.83 -2.42
CA GLN A 86 0.70 -16.02 -1.69
C GLN A 86 1.28 -14.66 -1.33
N ASN A 87 2.51 -14.66 -0.84
CA ASN A 87 3.22 -13.45 -0.45
C ASN A 87 3.54 -12.56 -1.66
N GLN A 88 3.86 -13.15 -2.82
CA GLN A 88 4.08 -12.44 -4.08
C GLN A 88 2.77 -11.82 -4.60
N LEU A 89 1.65 -12.55 -4.58
CA LEU A 89 0.35 -12.02 -4.99
C LEU A 89 -0.05 -10.78 -4.18
N ILE A 90 0.13 -10.84 -2.86
CA ILE A 90 -0.08 -9.72 -1.96
C ILE A 90 0.85 -8.56 -2.33
N LEU A 91 2.16 -8.80 -2.45
CA LEU A 91 3.13 -7.75 -2.81
C LEU A 91 2.73 -7.05 -4.11
N TRP A 92 2.48 -7.79 -5.19
CA TRP A 92 2.14 -7.22 -6.49
C TRP A 92 0.84 -6.41 -6.48
N SER A 93 -0.19 -6.86 -5.75
CA SER A 93 -1.41 -6.05 -5.60
C SER A 93 -1.13 -4.68 -4.94
N GLY A 94 -0.23 -4.64 -3.95
CA GLY A 94 0.19 -3.40 -3.29
C GLY A 94 1.07 -2.51 -4.16
N ILE A 95 2.00 -3.09 -4.93
CA ILE A 95 2.84 -2.35 -5.89
C ILE A 95 1.99 -1.74 -7.01
N LEU A 96 1.04 -2.49 -7.56
CA LEU A 96 0.14 -1.99 -8.60
C LEU A 96 -0.83 -0.93 -8.05
N CYS A 97 -1.27 -1.05 -6.79
CA CYS A 97 -2.00 0.01 -6.09
C CYS A 97 -1.16 1.31 -6.04
N ALA A 98 0.10 1.23 -5.60
CA ALA A 98 0.99 2.39 -5.53
C ALA A 98 1.28 3.01 -6.90
N LEU A 99 1.46 2.18 -7.93
CA LEU A 99 1.56 2.64 -9.33
C LEU A 99 0.28 3.41 -9.73
N GLY A 100 -0.90 2.86 -9.43
CA GLY A 100 -2.18 3.52 -9.64
C GLY A 100 -2.26 4.88 -8.97
N THR A 101 -1.85 4.97 -7.70
CA THR A 101 -1.79 6.23 -6.94
C THR A 101 -0.86 7.25 -7.60
N SER A 102 0.31 6.83 -8.08
CA SER A 102 1.22 7.71 -8.83
C SER A 102 0.60 8.18 -10.15
N ILE A 103 -0.05 7.30 -10.91
CA ILE A 103 -0.74 7.68 -12.16
C ILE A 103 -1.83 8.74 -11.89
N VAL A 104 -2.68 8.51 -10.88
CA VAL A 104 -3.73 9.47 -10.48
C VAL A 104 -3.17 10.85 -10.16
N GLY A 105 -2.03 10.90 -9.47
CA GLY A 105 -1.40 12.17 -9.07
C GLY A 105 -0.81 12.96 -10.22
N ASN A 106 -0.30 12.29 -11.26
CA ASN A 106 0.41 12.95 -12.36
C ASN A 106 -0.46 13.18 -13.61
N PHE A 107 -1.48 12.35 -13.84
CA PHE A 107 -2.41 12.49 -14.95
C PHE A 107 -3.74 13.03 -14.43
N GLN A 108 -4.01 14.32 -14.61
CA GLN A 108 -5.18 14.98 -14.05
C GLN A 108 -6.48 14.53 -14.75
N ASP A 109 -7.58 14.45 -14.01
CA ASP A 109 -8.91 14.10 -14.56
C ASP A 109 -9.30 15.03 -15.72
N LYS A 110 -9.05 16.34 -15.60
CA LYS A 110 -9.37 17.32 -16.62
C LYS A 110 -8.47 17.29 -17.86
N ASN A 111 -7.23 16.80 -17.74
CA ASN A 111 -6.26 16.87 -18.83
C ASN A 111 -6.10 15.54 -19.58
N GLN A 112 -6.11 14.40 -18.87
CA GLN A 112 -5.87 13.06 -19.43
C GLN A 112 -6.75 12.01 -18.74
N LYS A 113 -8.07 12.19 -18.84
CA LYS A 113 -9.08 11.38 -18.16
C LYS A 113 -8.93 9.85 -18.32
N PRO A 114 -8.66 9.28 -19.51
CA PRO A 114 -8.55 7.82 -19.65
C PRO A 114 -7.43 7.24 -18.79
N THR A 115 -6.26 7.88 -18.80
CA THR A 115 -5.10 7.47 -17.99
C THR A 115 -5.36 7.68 -16.51
N HIS A 116 -5.99 8.80 -16.14
CA HIS A 116 -6.40 9.08 -14.77
C HIS A 116 -7.31 7.96 -14.23
N LEU A 117 -8.32 7.55 -15.00
CA LEU A 117 -9.27 6.51 -14.60
C LEU A 117 -8.62 5.13 -14.50
N ALA A 118 -7.67 4.80 -15.39
CA ALA A 118 -6.87 3.60 -15.26
C ALA A 118 -6.06 3.59 -13.95
N GLY A 119 -5.45 4.72 -13.60
CA GLY A 119 -4.77 4.90 -12.31
C GLY A 119 -5.73 4.75 -11.12
N ALA A 120 -6.92 5.35 -11.19
CA ALA A 120 -7.92 5.28 -10.14
C ALA A 120 -8.41 3.85 -9.92
N PHE A 121 -8.64 3.10 -11.00
CA PHE A 121 -8.96 1.67 -10.92
C PHE A 121 -7.87 0.89 -10.19
N LEU A 122 -6.60 1.06 -10.57
CA LEU A 122 -5.48 0.38 -9.91
C LEU A 122 -5.38 0.77 -8.42
N ALA A 123 -5.48 2.06 -8.10
CA ALA A 123 -5.37 2.56 -6.73
C ALA A 123 -6.49 2.03 -5.82
N PHE A 124 -7.75 2.15 -6.24
CA PHE A 124 -8.89 1.78 -5.41
C PHE A 124 -9.14 0.27 -5.41
N ILE A 125 -9.20 -0.36 -6.59
CA ILE A 125 -9.57 -1.77 -6.69
C ILE A 125 -8.45 -2.68 -6.21
N LEU A 126 -7.21 -2.47 -6.68
CA LEU A 126 -6.09 -3.31 -6.23
C LEU A 126 -5.64 -2.96 -4.82
N GLY A 127 -5.78 -1.70 -4.40
CA GLY A 127 -5.60 -1.31 -2.99
C GLY A 127 -6.57 -2.04 -2.07
N ASN A 128 -7.84 -2.13 -2.43
CA ASN A 128 -8.81 -2.88 -1.64
C ASN A 128 -8.59 -4.39 -1.71
N LEU A 129 -8.23 -4.93 -2.89
CA LEU A 129 -7.85 -6.34 -3.06
C LEU A 129 -6.66 -6.72 -2.17
N TYR A 130 -5.66 -5.85 -2.05
CA TYR A 130 -4.51 -6.06 -1.17
C TYR A 130 -4.94 -6.37 0.27
N PHE A 131 -5.89 -5.60 0.82
CA PHE A 131 -6.40 -5.82 2.17
C PHE A 131 -7.28 -7.06 2.29
N TRP A 132 -8.08 -7.40 1.28
CA TRP A 132 -8.78 -8.68 1.22
C TRP A 132 -7.80 -9.86 1.25
N LEU A 133 -6.73 -9.81 0.46
CA LEU A 133 -5.70 -10.86 0.44
C LEU A 133 -4.99 -10.98 1.80
N GLN A 134 -4.68 -9.87 2.47
CA GLN A 134 -4.12 -9.86 3.84
C GLN A 134 -5.07 -10.52 4.85
N PHE A 135 -6.36 -10.23 4.76
CA PHE A 135 -7.38 -10.83 5.63
C PHE A 135 -7.52 -12.33 5.37
N PHE A 136 -7.69 -12.74 4.11
CA PHE A 136 -7.83 -14.15 3.75
C PHE A 136 -6.58 -14.97 4.11
N LEU A 137 -5.39 -14.39 3.95
CA LEU A 137 -4.16 -15.03 4.40
C LEU A 137 -4.19 -15.31 5.92
N SER A 138 -4.61 -14.30 6.70
CA SER A 138 -4.75 -14.41 8.17
C SER A 138 -5.90 -15.32 8.61
N TRP A 139 -6.82 -15.67 7.70
CA TRP A 139 -7.88 -16.63 7.92
C TRP A 139 -7.45 -18.07 7.56
N TRP A 140 -6.78 -18.25 6.42
CA TRP A 140 -6.37 -19.56 5.92
C TRP A 140 -5.14 -20.13 6.62
N VAL A 141 -4.19 -19.29 7.01
CA VAL A 141 -2.96 -19.73 7.68
C VAL A 141 -3.14 -19.59 9.19
N LYS A 142 -3.55 -20.69 9.82
CA LYS A 142 -3.69 -20.78 11.28
C LYS A 142 -2.32 -20.60 11.95
N GLY A 143 -2.31 -19.88 13.07
CA GLY A 143 -1.09 -19.66 13.86
C GLY A 143 -0.20 -18.52 13.36
N LEU A 144 -0.57 -17.79 12.31
CA LEU A 144 0.13 -16.55 11.97
C LEU A 144 0.09 -15.58 13.16
N PRO A 145 1.24 -14.97 13.54
CA PRO A 145 1.26 -13.93 14.54
C PRO A 145 0.29 -12.80 14.18
N GLN A 146 -0.45 -12.31 15.18
CA GLN A 146 -1.32 -11.14 15.04
C GLN A 146 -0.87 -10.09 16.06
N PRO A 147 -0.02 -9.16 15.65
CA PRO A 147 0.44 -8.10 16.54
C PRO A 147 -0.71 -7.17 16.90
N GLY A 148 -0.79 -6.80 18.18
CA GLY A 148 -1.83 -5.93 18.71
C GLY A 148 -3.08 -6.67 19.22
N PRO A 149 -4.06 -5.91 19.73
CA PRO A 149 -5.26 -6.49 20.32
C PRO A 149 -6.19 -7.14 19.29
N HIS A 150 -6.92 -8.17 19.71
CA HIS A 150 -7.78 -8.99 18.85
C HIS A 150 -8.85 -8.21 18.06
N TRP A 151 -9.35 -7.08 18.61
CA TRP A 151 -10.36 -6.26 17.95
C TRP A 151 -9.88 -5.63 16.64
N ILE A 152 -8.56 -5.47 16.44
CA ILE A 152 -7.99 -4.89 15.21
C ILE A 152 -8.28 -5.76 14.00
N LYS A 153 -8.27 -7.09 14.14
CA LYS A 153 -8.62 -7.99 13.05
C LYS A 153 -10.04 -7.75 12.55
N SER A 154 -10.99 -7.67 13.49
CA SER A 154 -12.40 -7.39 13.17
C SER A 154 -12.57 -5.99 12.59
N LEU A 155 -11.86 -4.99 13.12
CA LEU A 155 -11.90 -3.63 12.59
C LEU A 155 -11.40 -3.57 11.15
N ARG A 156 -10.27 -4.21 10.83
CA ARG A 156 -9.73 -4.27 9.46
C ARG A 156 -10.71 -4.91 8.48
N LEU A 157 -11.35 -5.99 8.90
CA LEU A 157 -12.39 -6.65 8.10
C LEU A 157 -13.57 -5.69 7.84
N SER A 158 -14.06 -5.01 8.87
CA SER A 158 -15.16 -4.05 8.74
C SER A 158 -14.79 -2.89 7.80
N LEU A 159 -13.61 -2.32 7.95
CA LEU A 159 -13.13 -1.23 7.09
C LEU A 159 -12.94 -1.68 5.64
N CYS A 160 -12.36 -2.87 5.41
CA CYS A 160 -12.19 -3.41 4.07
C CYS A 160 -13.54 -3.76 3.40
N SER A 161 -14.48 -4.29 4.17
CA SER A 161 -15.85 -4.54 3.70
C SER A 161 -16.57 -3.24 3.35
N LEU A 162 -16.47 -2.22 4.22
CA LEU A 162 -17.03 -0.89 3.98
C LEU A 162 -16.42 -0.23 2.73
N SER A 163 -15.10 -0.29 2.57
CA SER A 163 -14.43 0.19 1.34
C SER A 163 -14.97 -0.50 0.10
N THR A 164 -15.19 -1.81 0.15
CA THR A 164 -15.76 -2.57 -0.98
C THR A 164 -17.16 -2.09 -1.35
N ILE A 165 -18.03 -1.95 -0.35
CA ILE A 165 -19.41 -1.46 -0.55
C ILE A 165 -19.38 -0.05 -1.14
N LEU A 166 -18.54 0.84 -0.61
CA LEU A 166 -18.46 2.22 -1.05
C LEU A 166 -17.82 2.38 -2.43
N ILE A 167 -16.88 1.51 -2.84
CA ILE A 167 -16.37 1.46 -4.20
C ILE A 167 -17.49 1.12 -5.19
N VAL A 168 -18.30 0.11 -4.88
CA VAL A 168 -19.46 -0.26 -5.72
C VAL A 168 -20.49 0.88 -5.73
N ALA A 169 -20.81 1.44 -4.57
CA ALA A 169 -21.73 2.57 -4.45
C ALA A 169 -21.26 3.78 -5.24
N MET A 170 -19.97 4.13 -5.16
CA MET A 170 -19.35 5.22 -5.93
C MET A 170 -19.61 5.04 -7.44
N ILE A 171 -19.37 3.83 -7.97
CA ILE A 171 -19.55 3.51 -9.39
C ILE A 171 -21.03 3.59 -9.78
N VAL A 172 -21.93 3.00 -8.99
CA VAL A 172 -23.37 3.01 -9.25
C VAL A 172 -23.91 4.44 -9.19
N LEU A 173 -23.56 5.21 -8.15
CA LEU A 173 -23.99 6.60 -8.00
C LEU A 173 -23.46 7.50 -9.11
N HIS A 174 -22.25 7.24 -9.61
CA HIS A 174 -21.71 7.94 -10.78
C HIS A 174 -22.55 7.66 -12.03
N ALA A 175 -22.88 6.39 -12.28
CA ALA A 175 -23.72 5.98 -13.40
C ALA A 175 -25.15 6.54 -13.31
N LEU A 176 -25.66 6.75 -12.09
CA LEU A 176 -26.95 7.40 -11.82
C LEU A 176 -26.87 8.94 -11.83
N HIS A 177 -25.75 9.53 -12.27
CA HIS A 177 -25.52 10.98 -12.29
C HIS A 177 -25.64 11.68 -10.92
N MET A 178 -25.57 10.93 -9.81
CA MET A 178 -25.53 11.47 -8.44
C MET A 178 -24.11 11.87 -8.07
N ARG A 179 -23.58 12.89 -8.75
CA ARG A 179 -22.17 13.31 -8.71
C ARG A 179 -21.63 13.48 -7.28
N SER A 180 -22.29 14.30 -6.46
CA SER A 180 -21.80 14.60 -5.10
C SER A 180 -21.85 13.40 -4.17
N ALA A 181 -22.86 12.54 -4.29
CA ALA A 181 -22.93 11.31 -3.51
C ALA A 181 -21.81 10.34 -3.88
N SER A 182 -21.56 10.18 -5.19
CA SER A 182 -20.43 9.41 -5.70
C SER A 182 -19.08 9.97 -5.20
N ALA A 183 -18.91 11.29 -5.23
CA ALA A 183 -17.73 11.96 -4.70
C ALA A 183 -17.55 11.71 -3.19
N ILE A 184 -18.61 11.78 -2.38
CA ILE A 184 -18.52 11.45 -0.94
C ILE A 184 -18.03 10.00 -0.76
N CYS A 185 -18.54 9.05 -1.55
CA CYS A 185 -18.04 7.67 -1.51
C CYS A 185 -16.54 7.59 -1.86
N GLU A 186 -16.07 8.27 -2.90
CA GLU A 186 -14.65 8.34 -3.26
C GLU A 186 -13.79 8.83 -2.08
N TRP A 187 -14.20 9.95 -1.46
CA TRP A 187 -13.52 10.54 -0.33
C TRP A 187 -13.44 9.57 0.85
N VAL A 188 -14.55 8.94 1.22
CA VAL A 188 -14.58 7.99 2.33
C VAL A 188 -13.72 6.76 2.02
N VAL A 189 -13.76 6.21 0.80
CA VAL A 189 -12.91 5.08 0.40
C VAL A 189 -11.43 5.45 0.50
N ALA A 190 -11.03 6.63 0.03
CA ALA A 190 -9.64 7.08 0.13
C ALA A 190 -9.19 7.15 1.60
N MET A 191 -9.99 7.75 2.48
CA MET A 191 -9.69 7.82 3.91
C MET A 191 -9.61 6.43 4.57
N LEU A 192 -10.52 5.52 4.20
CA LEU A 192 -10.51 4.14 4.70
C LEU A 192 -9.25 3.38 4.25
N LEU A 193 -8.82 3.52 2.99
CA LEU A 193 -7.60 2.90 2.49
C LEU A 193 -6.36 3.46 3.19
N PHE A 194 -6.27 4.78 3.38
CA PHE A 194 -5.16 5.38 4.15
C PHE A 194 -5.15 4.86 5.59
N MET A 195 -6.32 4.74 6.22
CA MET A 195 -6.44 4.22 7.58
C MET A 195 -6.03 2.74 7.65
N LEU A 196 -6.46 1.92 6.68
CA LEU A 196 -6.06 0.51 6.57
C LEU A 196 -4.55 0.37 6.40
N PHE A 197 -3.91 1.20 5.58
CA PHE A 197 -2.44 1.27 5.53
C PHE A 197 -1.86 1.71 6.86
N GLY A 198 -2.39 2.76 7.49
CA GLY A 198 -1.97 3.27 8.79
C GLY A 198 -1.99 2.20 9.89
N PHE A 199 -2.96 1.27 9.84
CA PHE A 199 -3.03 0.16 10.79
C PHE A 199 -1.83 -0.80 10.73
N PHE A 200 -1.05 -0.83 9.65
CA PHE A 200 0.22 -1.59 9.64
C PHE A 200 1.21 -1.09 10.69
N ALA A 201 1.05 0.12 11.23
CA ALA A 201 1.86 0.60 12.35
C ALA A 201 1.79 -0.39 13.54
N VAL A 202 0.63 -1.01 13.75
CA VAL A 202 0.45 -2.04 14.79
C VAL A 202 1.20 -3.32 14.44
N ASP A 203 1.11 -3.81 13.19
CA ASP A 203 1.87 -4.99 12.77
C ASP A 203 3.38 -4.76 12.85
N PHE A 204 3.83 -3.56 12.53
CA PHE A 204 5.24 -3.20 12.49
C PHE A 204 5.78 -2.80 13.87
N SER A 205 4.93 -2.62 14.87
CA SER A 205 5.34 -2.28 16.24
C SER A 205 6.22 -3.35 16.90
N ILE A 206 6.08 -4.62 16.48
CA ILE A 206 6.88 -5.74 16.99
C ILE A 206 8.19 -5.96 16.21
N LEU A 207 8.37 -5.30 15.07
CA LEU A 207 9.55 -5.47 14.22
C LEU A 207 10.73 -4.71 14.83
N ARG A 208 11.79 -5.42 15.27
CA ARG A 208 12.99 -4.81 15.88
C ARG A 208 13.84 -4.02 14.88
N GLY A 209 13.86 -4.45 13.63
CA GLY A 209 14.59 -3.80 12.54
C GLY A 209 14.58 -4.65 11.27
N CYS A 210 15.13 -4.11 10.19
CA CYS A 210 15.32 -4.82 8.92
C CYS A 210 16.79 -4.75 8.53
N THR A 211 17.44 -5.92 8.36
CA THR A 211 18.81 -6.02 7.84
C THR A 211 18.75 -6.62 6.44
N LEU A 212 19.18 -5.86 5.44
CA LEU A 212 19.31 -6.37 4.08
C LEU A 212 20.65 -7.08 3.93
N HIS A 213 20.63 -8.40 3.71
CA HIS A 213 21.82 -9.19 3.42
C HIS A 213 21.93 -9.40 1.90
N LEU A 214 22.93 -8.80 1.26
CA LEU A 214 23.29 -9.08 -0.13
C LEU A 214 24.07 -10.40 -0.17
N HIS A 215 23.56 -11.40 -0.88
CA HIS A 215 24.36 -12.58 -1.20
C HIS A 215 25.21 -12.27 -2.45
N PRO A 216 26.54 -12.45 -2.39
CA PRO A 216 27.34 -12.42 -3.61
C PRO A 216 26.86 -13.55 -4.53
N ARG A 217 26.68 -13.23 -5.81
CA ARG A 217 26.55 -14.25 -6.84
C ARG A 217 27.87 -15.01 -6.83
N LEU A 218 27.88 -16.25 -6.32
CA LEU A 218 28.98 -17.16 -6.58
C LEU A 218 28.94 -17.43 -8.07
N ASP A 219 29.75 -16.71 -8.85
CA ASP A 219 29.99 -17.09 -10.24
C ASP A 219 30.49 -18.54 -10.19
N SER A 220 29.74 -19.42 -10.84
CA SER A 220 29.96 -20.87 -10.89
C SER A 220 31.20 -21.26 -11.71
N SER A 221 32.29 -20.48 -11.60
CA SER A 221 33.53 -20.66 -12.35
C SER A 221 34.75 -20.35 -11.49
N LEU A 222 34.89 -21.01 -10.35
CA LEU A 222 36.22 -21.27 -9.79
C LEU A 222 36.41 -22.79 -9.79
N PRO A 223 37.27 -23.34 -10.68
CA PRO A 223 37.61 -24.75 -10.68
C PRO A 223 38.12 -25.14 -9.29
N GLN A 224 37.56 -26.22 -8.72
CA GLN A 224 38.12 -26.81 -7.51
C GLN A 224 39.59 -27.17 -7.79
N ALA A 225 40.51 -26.56 -7.03
CA ALA A 225 41.88 -27.01 -7.01
C ALA A 225 41.90 -28.46 -6.47
N PRO A 226 42.55 -29.42 -7.17
CA PRO A 226 42.63 -30.79 -6.69
C PRO A 226 43.56 -30.83 -5.47
N SER A 227 42.99 -30.92 -4.27
CA SER A 227 43.73 -31.27 -3.08
C SER A 227 43.93 -32.79 -3.05
N GLY A 228 44.90 -33.24 -3.83
CA GLY A 228 45.54 -34.51 -3.58
C GLY A 228 46.44 -34.38 -2.34
N SER A 229 46.18 -35.14 -1.29
CA SER A 229 47.26 -35.76 -0.50
C SER A 229 46.69 -36.88 0.38
N PRO A 230 47.45 -37.96 0.59
CA PRO A 230 46.91 -39.29 0.81
C PRO A 230 46.82 -39.66 2.30
N ASN A 231 45.91 -40.59 2.57
CA ASN A 231 45.79 -41.42 3.77
C ASN A 231 47.12 -41.64 4.50
N ILE A 232 47.25 -41.11 5.72
CA ILE A 232 48.12 -41.69 6.74
C ILE A 232 47.21 -42.33 7.78
N GLN A 233 47.16 -43.66 7.67
CA GLN A 233 46.40 -44.56 8.52
C GLN A 233 46.89 -44.53 9.97
N MET A 234 45.92 -44.78 10.85
CA MET A 234 46.07 -45.11 12.26
C MET A 234 47.13 -46.19 12.50
N ALA A 235 47.97 -45.96 13.51
CA ALA A 235 48.51 -47.04 14.32
C ALA A 235 48.39 -46.62 15.80
N GLN A 236 47.20 -46.88 16.36
CA GLN A 236 47.02 -47.09 17.78
C GLN A 236 47.42 -48.54 18.08
N VAL A 237 48.49 -48.76 18.85
CA VAL A 237 48.55 -49.89 19.80
C VAL A 237 49.36 -49.41 21.00
N LEU A 238 48.73 -49.55 22.16
CA LEU A 238 49.23 -49.36 23.52
C LEU A 238 50.44 -50.25 23.84
#